data_AF-A0A958CRT2-F1
#
_entry.id   AF-A0A958CRT2-F1
#
_cell.length_a   1.000
_cell.length_b   1.000
_cell.length_c   1.000
_cell.angle_alpha   90.00
_cell.angle_beta   90.00
_cell.angle_gamma   90.00
#
_symmetry.space_group_name_H-M   'P 1'
#
loop_
_entity.id
_entity.type
_entity.pdbx_description
1 polymer ?
#
loop_
_entity_poly.entity_id
_entity_poly.type
_entity_poly.pdbx_seq_one_letter_code
_entity_poly.pdbx_strand_id
1 'polypeptide(L)'
;MRIDSPFADYPDAWIELPDRWLGRHATRYAEAIEAGKREKLIGRVLDFSVSLVLLDNWVLPGLTGPPDKWDFQQLPLEIIEWVAQTVLLAFNAVRIIPKNSLPLSPSGLATGEAQPGT
;
A
#
# COMPACT_ATOMS: atom_id res chain seq x y z
N MET A 1 2.39 -11.96 -0.72
CA MET A 1 1.56 -12.69 0.28
C MET A 1 0.09 -12.73 -0.15
N ARG A 2 -0.43 -13.93 -0.46
CA ARG A 2 -1.85 -14.15 -0.79
C ARG A 2 -2.74 -14.13 0.46
N ILE A 3 -3.91 -13.52 0.34
CA ILE A 3 -4.96 -13.46 1.36
C ILE A 3 -6.27 -13.83 0.68
N ASP A 4 -6.88 -14.93 1.12
CA ASP A 4 -8.19 -15.37 0.63
C ASP A 4 -9.31 -14.56 1.29
N SER A 5 -10.43 -14.44 0.58
CA SER A 5 -11.63 -13.76 1.05
C SER A 5 -12.17 -14.42 2.33
N PRO A 6 -12.59 -13.62 3.32
CA PRO A 6 -13.20 -14.15 4.54
C PRO A 6 -14.69 -14.52 4.35
N PHE A 7 -15.28 -14.23 3.19
CA PHE A 7 -16.72 -14.37 2.95
C PHE A 7 -17.05 -15.69 2.28
N ALA A 8 -17.98 -16.44 2.88
CA ALA A 8 -18.39 -17.77 2.41
C ALA A 8 -19.02 -17.76 1.01
N ASP A 9 -19.68 -16.66 0.63
CA ASP A 9 -20.31 -16.50 -0.69
C ASP A 9 -19.27 -16.21 -1.80
N TYR A 10 -18.02 -15.92 -1.43
CA TYR A 10 -16.93 -15.59 -2.36
C TYR A 10 -15.68 -16.42 -2.04
N PRO A 11 -15.75 -17.76 -2.09
CA PRO A 11 -14.66 -18.65 -1.66
C PRO A 11 -13.44 -18.59 -2.60
N ASP A 12 -13.65 -18.19 -3.86
CA ASP A 12 -12.60 -18.09 -4.87
C ASP A 12 -11.95 -16.71 -4.94
N ALA A 13 -12.45 -15.73 -4.18
CA ALA A 13 -11.92 -14.38 -4.17
C ALA A 13 -10.65 -14.30 -3.32
N TRP A 14 -9.62 -13.63 -3.82
CA TRP A 14 -8.35 -13.45 -3.12
C TRP A 14 -7.61 -12.20 -3.61
N ILE A 15 -6.73 -11.69 -2.76
CA ILE A 15 -5.80 -10.60 -3.09
C ILE A 15 -4.37 -11.02 -2.78
N GLU A 16 -3.40 -10.45 -3.48
CA GLU A 16 -1.98 -10.67 -3.23
C GLU A 16 -1.29 -9.35 -2.89
N LEU A 17 -0.89 -9.22 -1.62
CA LEU A 17 -0.08 -8.11 -1.15
C LEU A 17 1.37 -8.29 -1.61
N PRO A 18 2.10 -7.20 -1.89
CA PRO A 18 3.53 -7.30 -2.14
C PRO A 18 4.28 -7.79 -0.91
N ASP A 19 5.28 -8.65 -1.13
CA ASP A 19 6.13 -9.17 -0.04
C ASP A 19 6.97 -8.09 0.63
N ARG A 20 7.24 -6.99 -0.10
CA ARG A 20 7.94 -5.81 0.40
C ARG A 20 7.34 -4.54 -0.16
N TRP A 21 7.02 -3.63 0.75
CA TRP A 21 6.61 -2.27 0.42
C TRP A 21 7.83 -1.40 0.14
N LEU A 22 8.12 -1.21 -1.14
CA LEU A 22 9.22 -0.39 -1.63
C LEU A 22 8.76 1.04 -1.99
N GLY A 23 9.71 1.96 -2.15
CA GLY A 23 9.42 3.37 -2.48
C GLY A 23 8.50 3.58 -3.69
N ARG A 24 8.56 2.69 -4.69
CA ARG A 24 7.63 2.70 -5.84
C ARG A 24 6.15 2.60 -5.44
N HIS A 25 5.82 1.90 -4.37
CA HIS A 25 4.43 1.77 -3.89
C HIS A 25 3.97 3.07 -3.23
N ALA A 26 4.87 3.81 -2.58
CA ALA A 26 4.56 5.15 -2.09
C ALA A 26 4.27 6.12 -3.24
N THR A 27 5.05 6.06 -4.33
CA THR A 27 4.78 6.82 -5.55
C THR A 27 3.43 6.45 -6.16
N ARG A 28 3.18 5.15 -6.39
CA ARG A 28 1.89 4.65 -6.91
C ARG A 28 0.69 5.07 -6.07
N TYR A 29 0.82 5.00 -4.75
CA TYR A 29 -0.21 5.47 -3.82
C TYR A 29 -0.50 6.96 -4.03
N ALA A 30 0.54 7.80 -4.05
CA ALA A 30 0.36 9.24 -4.24
C ALA A 30 -0.26 9.57 -5.61
N GLU A 31 0.19 8.91 -6.67
CA GLU A 31 -0.37 9.05 -8.02
C GLU A 31 -1.84 8.63 -8.07
N ALA A 32 -2.21 7.51 -7.45
CA ALA A 32 -3.58 7.03 -7.38
C ALA A 32 -4.49 7.98 -6.58
N ILE A 33 -3.99 8.56 -5.49
CA ILE A 33 -4.72 9.57 -4.71
C ILE A 33 -4.96 10.84 -5.54
N GLU A 34 -3.95 11.34 -6.23
CA GLU A 34 -4.10 12.53 -7.08
C GLU A 34 -5.02 12.27 -8.28
N ALA A 35 -4.95 11.09 -8.89
CA ALA A 35 -5.90 10.67 -9.92
C ALA A 35 -7.33 10.64 -9.36
N GLY A 36 -7.54 10.00 -8.21
CA GLY A 36 -8.84 9.96 -7.56
C GLY A 36 -9.41 11.33 -7.23
N LYS A 37 -8.57 12.28 -6.79
CA LYS A 37 -9.00 13.68 -6.58
C LYS A 37 -9.47 14.36 -7.87
N ARG A 38 -8.74 14.18 -8.98
CA ARG A 38 -9.13 14.75 -10.28
C ARG A 38 -10.49 14.21 -10.73
N GLU A 39 -10.70 12.92 -10.55
CA GLU A 39 -11.97 12.24 -10.86
C GLU A 39 -13.04 12.41 -9.77
N LYS A 40 -12.76 13.17 -8.70
CA LYS A 40 -13.65 13.42 -7.56
C LYS A 40 -14.13 12.14 -6.87
N LEU A 41 -13.32 11.08 -6.90
CA LEU A 41 -13.55 9.87 -6.12
C LEU A 41 -13.35 10.19 -4.63
N ILE A 42 -14.27 9.72 -3.79
CA ILE A 42 -14.24 9.95 -2.35
C ILE A 42 -14.53 8.67 -1.59
N GLY A 43 -14.12 8.65 -0.31
CA GLY A 43 -14.44 7.59 0.63
C GLY A 43 -14.04 6.22 0.09
N ARG A 44 -14.97 5.26 0.16
CA ARG A 44 -14.64 3.85 -0.04
C ARG A 44 -14.24 3.48 -1.46
N VAL A 45 -14.79 4.19 -2.44
CA VAL A 45 -14.44 3.99 -3.85
C VAL A 45 -13.01 4.43 -4.13
N LEU A 46 -12.57 5.54 -3.52
CA LEU A 46 -11.18 5.98 -3.61
C LEU A 46 -10.24 4.98 -2.95
N ASP A 47 -10.53 4.58 -1.71
CA ASP A 47 -9.70 3.63 -0.96
C ASP A 47 -9.53 2.31 -1.71
N PHE A 48 -10.61 1.78 -2.25
CA PHE A 48 -10.59 0.56 -3.05
C PHE A 48 -9.77 0.72 -4.33
N SER A 49 -9.98 1.81 -5.06
CA SER A 49 -9.24 2.09 -6.30
C SER A 49 -7.74 2.19 -6.04
N VAL A 50 -7.34 2.89 -4.97
CA VAL A 50 -5.94 2.98 -4.53
C VAL A 50 -5.40 1.61 -4.14
N SER A 51 -6.21 0.80 -3.47
CA SER A 51 -5.82 -0.55 -3.05
C SER A 51 -5.53 -1.46 -4.25
N LEU A 52 -6.34 -1.43 -5.30
CA LEU A 52 -6.09 -2.20 -6.52
C LEU A 52 -4.74 -1.84 -7.17
N VAL A 53 -4.33 -0.57 -7.14
CA VAL A 53 -3.04 -0.11 -7.69
C VAL A 53 -1.84 -0.60 -6.84
N LEU A 54 -2.08 -0.93 -5.57
CA LEU A 54 -1.05 -1.37 -4.63
C LEU A 54 -0.87 -2.89 -4.57
N LEU A 55 -1.85 -3.66 -5.03
CA LEU A 55 -1.78 -5.11 -5.08
C LEU A 55 -0.82 -5.60 -6.16
N ASP A 56 -0.17 -6.73 -5.93
CA ASP A 56 0.59 -7.43 -6.96
C ASP A 56 -0.34 -8.22 -7.88
N ASN A 57 -1.40 -8.82 -7.32
CA ASN A 57 -2.40 -9.57 -8.07
C ASN A 57 -3.71 -9.73 -7.28
N TRP A 58 -4.80 -10.14 -7.96
CA TRP A 58 -6.10 -10.40 -7.33
C TRP A 58 -7.02 -11.24 -8.22
N VAL A 59 -7.98 -11.93 -7.59
CA VAL A 59 -9.20 -12.43 -8.21
C VAL A 59 -10.36 -11.94 -7.38
N LEU A 60 -11.20 -11.09 -7.98
CA LEU A 60 -12.35 -10.48 -7.32
C LEU A 60 -13.60 -10.65 -8.19
N PRO A 61 -14.79 -10.82 -7.59
CA PRO A 61 -16.05 -10.89 -8.34
C PRO A 61 -16.23 -9.70 -9.28
N GLY A 62 -16.65 -9.97 -10.52
CA GLY A 62 -16.87 -8.93 -11.53
C GLY A 62 -15.60 -8.31 -12.15
N LEU A 63 -14.43 -8.42 -11.53
CA LEU A 63 -13.18 -7.82 -12.01
C LEU A 63 -12.34 -8.81 -12.83
N THR A 64 -12.95 -9.45 -13.82
CA THR A 64 -12.29 -10.42 -14.68
C THR A 64 -11.89 -9.80 -16.02
N GLY A 65 -10.64 -10.04 -16.43
CA GLY A 65 -10.11 -9.50 -17.69
C GLY A 65 -9.77 -8.01 -17.64
N PRO A 66 -9.72 -7.33 -18.81
CA PRO A 66 -9.34 -5.92 -18.89
C PRO A 66 -10.44 -4.99 -18.32
N PRO A 67 -10.09 -3.75 -17.91
CA PRO A 67 -11.00 -2.86 -17.19
C PRO A 67 -12.31 -2.51 -17.91
N ASP A 68 -12.32 -2.49 -19.25
CA ASP A 68 -13.52 -2.24 -20.07
C ASP A 68 -14.56 -3.36 -19.98
N LYS A 69 -14.18 -4.53 -19.45
CA LYS A 69 -15.05 -5.69 -19.24
C LYS A 69 -15.45 -5.92 -17.79
N TRP A 70 -15.02 -5.06 -16.87
CA TRP A 70 -15.35 -5.23 -15.46
C TRP A 70 -16.84 -4.99 -15.20
N ASP A 71 -17.46 -5.92 -14.48
CA ASP A 71 -18.84 -5.84 -14.05
C ASP A 71 -18.93 -5.47 -12.56
N PHE A 72 -19.05 -4.18 -12.30
CA PHE A 72 -19.18 -3.66 -10.93
C PHE A 72 -20.50 -4.05 -10.25
N GLN A 73 -21.51 -4.55 -10.97
CA GLN A 73 -22.74 -5.05 -10.33
C GLN A 73 -22.50 -6.35 -9.57
N GLN A 74 -21.46 -7.10 -9.94
CA GLN A 74 -21.05 -8.33 -9.27
C GLN A 74 -20.05 -8.09 -8.13
N LEU A 75 -19.59 -6.86 -7.91
CA LEU A 75 -18.62 -6.52 -6.89
C LEU A 75 -19.33 -6.04 -5.61
N PRO A 76 -19.55 -6.90 -4.61
CA PRO A 76 -20.30 -6.54 -3.41
C PRO A 76 -19.50 -5.56 -2.54
N LEU A 77 -20.22 -4.72 -1.80
CA LEU A 77 -19.60 -3.68 -0.94
C LEU A 77 -18.67 -4.27 0.12
N GLU A 78 -18.96 -5.46 0.64
CA GLU A 78 -18.11 -6.14 1.63
C GLU A 78 -16.75 -6.58 1.07
N ILE A 79 -16.67 -6.94 -0.22
CA ILE A 79 -15.39 -7.22 -0.88
C ILE A 79 -14.62 -5.91 -1.08
N ILE A 80 -15.29 -4.84 -1.51
CA ILE A 80 -14.69 -3.50 -1.65
C ILE A 80 -14.09 -3.05 -0.31
N GLU A 81 -14.89 -3.17 0.76
CA GLU A 81 -14.52 -2.88 2.13
C GLU A 81 -13.29 -3.70 2.58
N TRP A 82 -13.36 -5.02 2.44
CA TRP A 82 -12.32 -5.95 2.86
C TRP A 82 -10.99 -5.67 2.16
N VAL A 83 -11.00 -5.49 0.83
CA VAL A 83 -9.79 -5.17 0.06
C VAL A 83 -9.20 -3.85 0.53
N ALA A 84 -10.03 -2.80 0.63
CA ALA A 84 -9.59 -1.48 1.05
C ALA A 84 -8.97 -1.51 2.46
N GLN A 85 -9.62 -2.14 3.43
CA GLN A 85 -9.09 -2.25 4.79
C GLN A 85 -7.77 -3.05 4.81
N THR A 86 -7.75 -4.22 4.19
CA THR A 86 -6.61 -5.14 4.25
C THR A 86 -5.36 -4.51 3.65
N VAL A 87 -5.49 -3.91 2.46
CA VAL A 87 -4.36 -3.32 1.74
C VAL A 87 -3.88 -2.04 2.43
N LEU A 88 -4.78 -1.12 2.76
CA LEU A 88 -4.37 0.17 3.33
C LEU A 88 -3.85 0.02 4.76
N LEU A 89 -4.38 -0.91 5.56
CA LEU A 89 -3.82 -1.21 6.87
C LEU A 89 -2.37 -1.72 6.75
N ALA A 90 -2.13 -2.70 5.87
CA ALA A 90 -0.80 -3.26 5.64
C ALA A 90 0.19 -2.21 5.11
N PHE A 91 -0.25 -1.39 4.15
CA PHE A 91 0.58 -0.34 3.57
C PHE A 91 0.87 0.79 4.57
N ASN A 92 -0.11 1.20 5.38
CA ASN A 92 0.12 2.27 6.36
C ASN A 92 0.99 1.81 7.53
N ALA A 93 0.93 0.54 7.93
CA ALA A 93 1.76 -0.01 9.00
C ALA A 93 3.27 0.15 8.71
N VAL A 94 3.68 0.09 7.45
CA VAL A 94 5.08 0.27 7.04
C VAL A 94 5.46 1.70 6.69
N ARG A 95 4.48 2.61 6.50
CA ARG A 95 4.72 4.04 6.28
C ARG A 95 5.09 4.80 7.55
N ILE A 96 4.79 4.24 8.72
CA ILE A 96 5.18 4.83 9.99
C ILE A 96 6.68 4.58 10.18
N ILE A 97 7.51 5.54 9.76
CA ILE A 97 8.91 5.61 10.19
C ILE A 97 8.89 5.86 11.69
N PRO A 98 9.48 4.98 12.54
CA PRO A 98 9.63 5.28 13.96
C PRO A 98 10.40 6.59 14.12
N LYS A 99 9.88 7.52 14.93
CA LYS A 99 10.54 8.80 15.27
C LYS A 99 11.98 8.64 15.80
N ASN A 100 12.38 7.42 16.17
CA ASN A 100 13.72 7.08 16.68
C ASN A 100 14.73 6.62 15.62
N SER A 101 14.41 6.75 14.33
CA SER A 101 15.39 6.51 13.25
C SER A 101 16.31 7.73 13.13
N LEU A 102 17.19 7.91 14.11
CA LEU A 102 18.20 8.97 14.13
C LEU A 102 19.13 8.84 12.92
N PRO A 103 19.60 9.95 12.33
CA PRO A 103 20.74 9.90 11.44
C PRO A 103 21.96 9.41 12.22
N LEU A 104 22.66 8.40 11.70
CA LEU A 104 24.03 8.11 12.10
C LEU A 104 24.85 9.38 11.87
N SER A 105 25.22 10.08 12.94
CA SER A 105 26.15 11.20 12.89
C SER A 105 27.44 10.76 12.19
N PRO A 106 27.90 11.46 11.13
CA PRO A 106 29.25 11.24 10.62
C PRO A 106 30.21 12.02 11.52
N SER A 107 30.60 11.41 12.64
CA SER A 107 31.76 11.88 13.41
C SER A 107 32.87 10.86 13.29
N GLY A 108 33.52 10.87 12.13
CA GLY A 108 34.75 10.15 11.87
C GLY A 108 35.64 10.96 10.94
N LEU A 109 36.75 11.45 11.50
CA LEU A 109 38.03 11.91 10.90
C LEU A 109 38.31 13.41 10.76
N ALA A 110 39.06 13.93 11.75
CA ALA A 110 40.30 14.71 11.63
C ALA A 110 40.84 14.94 13.06
N THR A 111 41.68 14.07 13.63
CA THR A 111 43.16 14.07 13.62
C THR A 111 43.78 15.44 13.93
N GLY A 112 44.51 15.55 15.05
CA GLY A 112 45.39 16.69 15.34
C GLY A 112 45.83 16.73 16.81
N GLU A 113 47.02 16.19 17.07
CA GLU A 113 47.72 16.14 18.35
C GLU A 113 47.97 17.53 18.99
N ALA A 114 47.93 17.60 20.33
CA ALA A 114 48.79 18.45 21.14
C ALA A 114 49.04 17.80 22.51
N GLN A 115 50.32 17.66 22.86
CA GLN A 115 50.95 16.88 23.93
C GLN A 115 50.58 17.27 25.39
N PRO A 116 50.88 16.39 26.38
CA PRO A 116 50.74 16.67 27.82
C PRO A 116 52.04 17.19 28.49
N GLY A 117 51.88 17.96 29.58
CA GLY A 117 52.93 18.33 30.56
C GLY A 117 53.76 19.55 30.14
N THR A 118 54.07 20.53 31.00
CA THR A 118 54.22 20.60 32.47
C THR A 118 54.05 22.05 32.91
#